data_AF-A0A3D9AZY2-F1
#
_entry.id   AF-A0A3D9AZY2-F1
#
_cell.length_a   1.000
_cell.length_b   1.000
_cell.length_c   1.000
_cell.angle_alpha   90.00
_cell.angle_beta   90.00
_cell.angle_gamma   90.00
#
_symmetry.space_group_name_H-M   'P 1'
#
loop_
_entity.id
_entity.type
_entity.pdbx_description
1 polymer ?
#
loop_
_entity_poly.entity_id
_entity_poly.type
_entity_poly.pdbx_seq_one_letter_code
_entity_poly.pdbx_strand_id
1 'polypeptide(L)'
;MIRKILLSAFCIAQFSLVEAAAFNENPVSKISYQQEKVPKSFIIKTKKFKIKIDKQPNGNYLYQSWAANGKVTSKPSMIISDGELIPDGTGGNYYYEFNNNGYTYQIWRNYLTNSAKKAPYTLTVTDRNGKTIVNQDGYVVKN
;
A
#
# COMPACT_ATOMS: atom_id res chain seq x y z
N MET A 1 -39.91 44.07 -61.52
CA MET A 1 -39.61 44.61 -60.18
C MET A 1 -38.82 43.57 -59.40
N ILE A 2 -37.72 43.98 -58.79
CA ILE A 2 -36.60 43.17 -58.27
C ILE A 2 -36.71 42.98 -56.75
N ARG A 3 -36.52 41.72 -56.30
CA ARG A 3 -35.90 41.19 -55.04
C ARG A 3 -36.40 41.73 -53.68
N LYS A 4 -36.41 40.98 -52.58
CA LYS A 4 -35.34 40.15 -52.01
C LYS A 4 -35.94 39.08 -51.07
N ILE A 5 -35.43 37.85 -51.16
CA ILE A 5 -35.63 36.79 -50.16
C ILE A 5 -34.56 36.96 -49.08
N LEU A 6 -34.98 37.09 -47.83
CA LEU A 6 -34.10 37.10 -46.67
C LEU A 6 -33.78 35.65 -46.29
N LEU A 7 -32.52 35.25 -46.44
CA LEU A 7 -31.99 34.01 -45.86
C LEU A 7 -31.72 34.23 -44.37
N SER A 8 -32.48 33.54 -43.52
CA SER A 8 -32.18 33.42 -42.09
C SER A 8 -31.00 32.45 -41.90
N ALA A 9 -29.91 32.94 -41.32
CA ALA A 9 -28.72 32.16 -41.00
C ALA A 9 -29.02 31.10 -39.93
N PHE A 10 -28.68 29.85 -40.24
CA PHE A 10 -28.73 28.71 -39.32
C PHE A 10 -27.40 28.65 -38.57
N CYS A 11 -27.37 29.13 -37.33
CA CYS A 11 -26.21 28.96 -36.45
C CYS A 11 -26.20 27.53 -35.88
N ILE A 12 -25.42 26.65 -36.50
CA ILE A 12 -25.04 25.38 -35.87
C ILE A 12 -23.87 25.70 -34.92
N ALA A 13 -24.17 25.77 -33.63
CA ALA A 13 -23.11 25.75 -32.62
C ALA A 13 -22.40 24.39 -32.71
N GLN A 14 -21.11 24.41 -33.05
CA GLN A 14 -20.27 23.23 -32.99
C GLN A 14 -20.05 22.87 -31.52
N PHE A 15 -20.67 21.79 -31.06
CA PHE A 15 -20.26 21.15 -29.81
C PHE A 15 -18.92 20.48 -30.06
N SER A 16 -17.84 21.09 -29.59
CA SER A 16 -16.55 20.41 -29.49
C SER A 16 -16.67 19.30 -28.45
N LEU A 17 -16.62 18.05 -28.89
CA LEU A 17 -16.33 16.92 -28.02
C LEU A 17 -14.91 17.09 -27.51
N VAL A 18 -14.75 17.52 -26.26
CA VAL A 18 -13.48 17.38 -25.54
C VAL A 18 -13.33 15.89 -25.24
N GLU A 19 -12.45 15.23 -25.98
CA GLU A 19 -11.97 13.89 -25.66
C GLU A 19 -11.32 13.96 -24.27
N ALA A 20 -11.98 13.38 -23.26
CA ALA A 20 -11.35 13.19 -21.98
C ALA A 20 -10.18 12.24 -22.20
N ALA A 21 -8.96 12.70 -21.98
CA ALA A 21 -7.79 11.83 -21.94
C ALA A 21 -8.08 10.72 -20.93
N ALA A 22 -8.32 9.52 -21.43
CA ALA A 22 -8.44 8.34 -20.60
C ALA A 22 -7.15 8.26 -19.77
N PHE A 23 -7.29 8.34 -18.45
CA PHE A 23 -6.20 7.97 -17.54
C PHE A 23 -5.87 6.52 -17.86
N ASN A 24 -4.78 6.33 -18.61
CA ASN A 24 -4.13 5.05 -18.74
C ASN A 24 -3.43 4.81 -17.40
N GLU A 25 -4.19 4.31 -16.43
CA GLU A 25 -3.60 3.54 -15.36
C GLU A 25 -3.00 2.31 -16.04
N ASN A 26 -1.72 2.42 -16.42
CA ASN A 26 -0.92 1.25 -16.73
C ASN A 26 -1.16 0.29 -15.57
N PRO A 27 -1.70 -0.92 -15.79
CA PRO A 27 -1.89 -1.85 -14.70
C PRO A 27 -0.50 -2.06 -14.10
N VAL A 28 -0.33 -1.64 -12.84
CA VAL A 28 0.88 -1.89 -12.06
C VAL A 28 1.20 -3.34 -12.31
N SER A 29 2.28 -3.58 -13.03
CA SER A 29 2.62 -4.90 -13.53
C SER A 29 2.73 -5.79 -12.31
N LYS A 30 1.77 -6.71 -12.17
CA LYS A 30 1.84 -7.78 -11.18
C LYS A 30 3.00 -8.66 -11.61
N ILE A 31 4.22 -8.22 -11.31
CA ILE A 31 5.39 -9.07 -11.39
C ILE A 31 5.03 -10.29 -10.54
N SER A 32 5.10 -11.46 -11.17
CA SER A 32 4.86 -12.74 -10.53
C SER A 32 5.99 -12.98 -9.52
N TYR A 33 5.86 -12.38 -8.33
CA TYR A 33 6.66 -12.80 -7.20
C TYR A 33 6.30 -14.23 -6.93
N GLN A 34 7.32 -15.04 -6.67
CA GLN A 34 7.16 -16.41 -6.21
C GLN A 34 6.41 -16.38 -4.87
N GLN A 35 5.08 -16.28 -4.95
CA GLN A 35 4.13 -16.07 -3.87
C GLN A 35 4.27 -17.16 -2.79
N GLU A 36 4.87 -18.29 -3.16
CA GLU A 36 5.20 -19.42 -2.32
C GLU A 36 6.17 -19.09 -1.17
N LYS A 37 7.01 -18.04 -1.27
CA LYS A 37 7.94 -17.63 -0.20
C LYS A 37 7.42 -16.52 0.71
N VAL A 38 6.32 -15.85 0.36
CA VAL A 38 5.75 -14.77 1.17
C VAL A 38 4.85 -15.38 2.25
N PRO A 39 5.09 -15.13 3.54
CA PRO A 39 4.25 -15.68 4.59
C PRO A 39 2.82 -15.12 4.49
N LYS A 40 1.83 -16.01 4.53
CA LYS A 40 0.40 -15.64 4.56
C LYS A 40 0.02 -15.00 5.90
N SER A 41 0.69 -15.36 6.99
CA SER A 41 0.45 -14.79 8.32
C SER A 41 1.73 -14.86 9.14
N PHE A 42 2.02 -13.81 9.89
CA PHE A 42 3.13 -13.79 10.83
C PHE A 42 2.93 -12.73 11.91
N ILE A 43 3.65 -12.88 13.02
CA ILE A 43 3.68 -11.92 14.11
C ILE A 43 5.12 -11.46 14.31
N ILE A 44 5.33 -10.15 14.37
CA ILE A 44 6.60 -9.56 14.79
C ILE A 44 6.43 -8.81 16.12
N LYS A 45 7.52 -8.78 16.89
CA LYS A 45 7.66 -7.92 18.06
C LYS A 45 8.77 -6.92 17.81
N THR A 46 8.45 -5.65 17.99
CA THR A 46 9.41 -4.55 18.07
C THR A 46 9.60 -4.14 19.52
N LYS A 47 10.45 -3.13 19.78
CA LYS A 47 10.62 -2.57 21.13
C LYS A 47 9.30 -2.02 21.71
N LYS A 48 8.43 -1.46 20.88
CA LYS A 48 7.17 -0.82 21.33
C LYS A 48 5.90 -1.58 20.98
N PHE A 49 5.93 -2.43 19.95
CA PHE A 49 4.72 -3.01 19.38
C PHE A 49 4.81 -4.52 19.22
N LYS A 50 3.68 -5.19 19.36
CA LYS A 50 3.45 -6.51 18.78
C LYS A 50 2.55 -6.30 17.57
N ILE A 51 2.91 -6.85 16.42
CA ILE A 51 2.23 -6.61 15.15
C ILE A 51 1.95 -7.95 14.49
N LYS A 52 0.70 -8.17 14.08
CA LYS A 52 0.29 -9.33 13.29
C LYS A 52 -0.09 -8.84 11.90
N ILE A 53 0.45 -9.51 10.89
CA ILE A 53 0.10 -9.30 9.49
C ILE A 53 -0.58 -10.57 8.99
N ASP A 54 -1.77 -10.43 8.41
CA ASP A 54 -2.56 -11.54 7.89
C ASP A 54 -3.02 -11.26 6.46
N LYS A 55 -2.69 -12.16 5.52
CA LYS A 55 -3.25 -12.15 4.17
C LYS A 55 -4.74 -12.50 4.25
N GLN A 56 -5.56 -11.65 3.68
CA GLN A 56 -7.01 -11.77 3.64
C GLN A 56 -7.47 -12.54 2.39
N PRO A 57 -8.70 -13.07 2.36
CA PRO A 57 -9.23 -13.79 1.19
C PRO A 57 -9.25 -12.98 -0.10
N ASN A 58 -9.37 -11.65 0.00
CA ASN A 58 -9.33 -10.74 -1.15
C ASN A 58 -7.90 -10.53 -1.73
N GLY A 59 -6.87 -11.10 -1.11
CA GLY A 59 -5.47 -11.00 -1.54
C GLY A 59 -4.67 -9.89 -0.85
N ASN A 60 -5.34 -8.91 -0.24
CA ASN A 60 -4.72 -7.84 0.55
C ASN A 60 -4.29 -8.35 1.92
N TYR A 61 -3.65 -7.49 2.71
CA TYR A 61 -3.17 -7.78 4.04
C TYR A 61 -3.89 -6.94 5.09
N LEU A 62 -4.01 -7.50 6.29
CA LEU A 62 -4.54 -6.85 7.49
C LEU A 62 -3.40 -6.62 8.47
N TYR A 63 -3.22 -5.37 8.88
CA TYR A 63 -2.32 -4.98 9.96
C TYR A 63 -3.09 -4.92 11.26
N GLN A 64 -2.57 -5.55 12.31
CA GLN A 64 -3.09 -5.45 13.67
C GLN A 64 -1.93 -5.20 14.63
N SER A 65 -2.08 -4.26 15.56
CA SER A 65 -1.04 -4.00 16.57
C SER A 65 -1.55 -3.87 17.99
N TRP A 66 -0.64 -4.21 18.91
CA TRP A 66 -0.78 -4.09 20.35
C TRP A 66 0.49 -3.44 20.91
N ALA A 67 0.46 -3.07 22.19
CA ALA A 67 1.70 -2.83 22.94
C ALA A 67 2.65 -4.05 22.85
N ALA A 68 3.97 -3.84 22.97
CA ALA A 68 4.99 -4.88 22.79
C ALA A 68 4.70 -6.20 23.54
N ASN A 69 4.13 -6.12 24.74
CA ASN A 69 3.81 -7.28 25.58
C ASN A 69 2.31 -7.66 25.56
N GLY A 70 1.50 -7.01 24.73
CA GLY A 70 0.08 -7.34 24.56
C GLY A 70 -0.13 -8.74 23.99
N LYS A 71 -1.27 -9.36 24.32
CA LYS A 71 -1.66 -10.67 23.79
C LYS A 71 -2.44 -10.48 22.49
N VAL A 72 -2.15 -11.21 21.42
CA VAL A 72 -2.92 -11.02 20.18
C VAL A 72 -4.34 -11.58 20.25
N THR A 73 -4.65 -12.37 21.29
CA THR A 73 -6.03 -12.79 21.62
C THR A 73 -6.85 -11.67 22.26
N SER A 74 -6.21 -10.58 22.68
CA SER A 74 -6.91 -9.38 23.17
C SER A 74 -7.23 -8.44 22.01
N LYS A 75 -8.16 -7.50 22.25
CA LYS A 75 -8.51 -6.48 21.26
C LYS A 75 -7.26 -5.68 20.83
N PRO A 76 -6.96 -5.57 19.52
CA PRO A 76 -5.85 -4.77 19.02
C PRO A 76 -6.09 -3.28 19.29
N SER A 77 -4.99 -2.56 19.52
CA SER A 77 -4.97 -1.11 19.65
C SER A 77 -5.17 -0.40 18.32
N MET A 78 -4.75 -1.04 17.21
CA MET A 78 -4.94 -0.52 15.86
C MET A 78 -5.18 -1.67 14.88
N ILE A 79 -6.08 -1.44 13.93
CA ILE A 79 -6.33 -2.30 12.78
C ILE A 79 -6.26 -1.43 11.53
N ILE A 80 -5.55 -1.87 10.49
CA ILE A 80 -5.52 -1.22 9.19
C ILE A 80 -5.75 -2.31 8.12
N SER A 81 -6.82 -2.17 7.35
CA SER A 81 -7.15 -3.08 6.25
C SER A 81 -6.44 -2.65 4.96
N ASP A 82 -6.65 -3.45 3.91
CA ASP A 82 -6.30 -3.09 2.52
C ASP A 82 -4.81 -2.77 2.31
N GLY A 83 -3.95 -3.42 3.10
CA GLY A 83 -2.52 -3.35 2.87
C GLY A 83 -2.09 -4.16 1.67
N GLU A 84 -1.05 -3.70 1.00
CA GLU A 84 -0.52 -4.34 -0.19
C GLU A 84 0.90 -4.87 0.07
N LEU A 85 1.30 -5.89 -0.68
CA LEU A 85 2.70 -6.28 -0.73
C LEU A 85 3.35 -5.55 -1.89
N ILE A 86 4.27 -4.66 -1.57
CA ILE A 86 5.02 -3.88 -2.54
C ILE A 86 6.40 -4.49 -2.68
N PRO A 87 6.75 -4.95 -3.88
CA PRO A 87 8.07 -5.46 -4.12
C PRO A 87 9.11 -4.36 -4.27
N ASP A 88 10.34 -4.68 -3.89
CA ASP A 88 11.47 -3.77 -3.97
C ASP A 88 12.59 -4.40 -4.82
N GLY A 89 12.63 -3.98 -6.09
CA GLY A 89 13.58 -4.49 -7.07
C GLY A 89 13.37 -5.94 -7.49
N THR A 90 14.40 -6.52 -8.10
CA THR A 90 14.38 -7.89 -8.67
C THR A 90 14.95 -8.95 -7.73
N GLY A 91 15.61 -8.53 -6.64
CA GLY A 91 16.26 -9.43 -5.67
C GLY A 91 15.30 -10.15 -4.71
N GLY A 92 13.99 -9.99 -4.89
CA GLY A 92 12.97 -10.60 -4.02
C GLY A 92 12.79 -9.90 -2.67
N ASN A 93 13.31 -8.67 -2.52
CA ASN A 93 12.92 -7.83 -1.39
C ASN A 93 11.49 -7.34 -1.59
N TYR A 94 10.79 -7.12 -0.48
CA TYR A 94 9.45 -6.59 -0.47
C TYR A 94 9.16 -5.98 0.90
N TYR A 95 8.11 -5.17 0.93
CA TYR A 95 7.50 -4.67 2.15
C TYR A 95 5.99 -4.77 2.05
N TYR A 96 5.33 -4.79 3.21
CA TYR A 96 3.90 -4.60 3.28
C TYR A 96 3.62 -3.13 3.54
N GLU A 97 2.75 -2.50 2.76
CA GLU A 97 2.36 -1.11 2.93
C GLU A 97 0.90 -0.99 3.36
N PHE A 98 0.65 -0.15 4.36
CA PHE A 98 -0.68 0.18 4.85
C PHE A 98 -0.80 1.69 5.01
N ASN A 99 -1.96 2.24 4.65
CA ASN A 99 -2.24 3.66 4.79
C ASN A 99 -3.35 3.89 5.81
N ASN A 100 -3.14 4.81 6.74
CA ASN A 100 -4.14 5.14 7.75
C ASN A 100 -4.05 6.63 8.11
N ASN A 101 -5.10 7.39 7.83
CA ASN A 101 -5.21 8.82 8.16
C ASN A 101 -4.01 9.67 7.70
N GLY A 102 -3.47 9.37 6.52
CA GLY A 102 -2.31 10.07 5.93
C GLY A 102 -0.96 9.66 6.51
N TYR A 103 -0.91 8.59 7.31
CA TYR A 103 0.34 7.94 7.69
C TYR A 103 0.52 6.67 6.86
N THR A 104 1.76 6.42 6.46
CA THR A 104 2.14 5.19 5.73
C THR A 104 2.93 4.30 6.67
N TYR A 105 2.50 3.06 6.80
CA TYR A 105 3.11 2.02 7.63
C TYR A 105 3.72 1.00 6.70
N GLN A 106 5.02 0.79 6.82
CA GLN A 106 5.76 -0.18 6.02
C GLN A 106 6.38 -1.24 6.93
N ILE A 107 6.11 -2.50 6.64
CA ILE A 107 6.78 -3.65 7.24
C ILE A 107 7.76 -4.22 6.22
N TRP A 108 9.01 -3.80 6.35
CA TRP A 108 10.10 -4.23 5.49
C TRP A 108 10.59 -5.62 5.88
N ARG A 109 10.79 -6.49 4.89
CA ARG A 109 11.41 -7.80 5.08
C ARG A 109 12.89 -7.73 4.73
N ASN A 110 13.76 -8.06 5.68
CA ASN A 110 15.22 -7.97 5.54
C ASN A 110 15.83 -9.35 5.23
N TYR A 111 15.66 -9.89 4.02
CA TYR A 111 16.19 -11.23 3.64
C TYR A 111 17.68 -11.24 3.30
N LEU A 112 18.18 -10.23 2.59
CA LEU A 112 19.50 -10.24 1.97
C LEU A 112 20.44 -9.22 2.63
N THR A 113 20.57 -9.33 3.94
CA THR A 113 21.49 -8.45 4.68
C THR A 113 22.84 -9.14 4.81
N ASN A 114 23.93 -8.39 4.62
CA ASN A 114 25.30 -8.85 4.85
C ASN A 114 25.63 -9.05 6.34
N SER A 115 24.66 -8.91 7.24
CA SER A 115 24.83 -8.98 8.68
C SER A 115 23.85 -9.97 9.29
N ALA A 116 24.38 -11.06 9.87
CA ALA A 116 23.58 -12.01 10.63
C ALA A 116 22.89 -11.38 11.86
N LYS A 117 23.25 -10.15 12.24
CA LYS A 117 22.69 -9.44 13.40
C LYS A 117 21.48 -8.58 13.06
N LYS A 118 21.18 -8.35 11.76
CA LYS A 118 20.06 -7.50 11.38
C LYS A 118 18.73 -8.21 11.64
N ALA A 119 17.77 -7.48 12.21
CA ALA A 119 16.45 -8.01 12.46
C ALA A 119 15.76 -8.42 11.16
N PRO A 120 14.98 -9.52 11.16
CA PRO A 120 14.34 -10.03 9.94
C PRO A 120 13.27 -9.08 9.38
N TYR A 121 12.75 -8.17 10.19
CA TYR A 121 11.82 -7.13 9.76
C TYR A 121 12.18 -5.77 10.33
N THR A 122 11.68 -4.72 9.67
CA THR A 122 11.71 -3.35 10.18
C THR A 122 10.33 -2.70 9.99
N LEU A 123 9.80 -2.12 11.06
CA LEU A 123 8.64 -1.23 11.00
C LEU A 123 9.12 0.19 10.72
N THR A 124 8.64 0.77 9.64
CA THR A 124 8.77 2.20 9.34
C THR A 124 7.38 2.83 9.33
N VAL A 125 7.24 4.00 9.96
CA VAL A 125 6.03 4.82 9.84
C VAL A 125 6.42 6.21 9.41
N THR A 126 5.78 6.69 8.35
CA THR A 126 6.01 7.99 7.74
C THR A 126 4.75 8.83 7.87
N ASP A 127 4.91 10.12 8.23
CA ASP A 127 3.79 11.05 8.33
C ASP A 127 3.39 11.64 6.96
N ARG A 128 2.35 12.49 6.98
CA ARG A 128 1.80 13.15 5.78
C ARG A 128 2.79 13.99 5.00
N ASN A 129 3.89 14.41 5.64
CA ASN A 129 4.92 15.26 5.04
C ASN A 129 6.12 14.43 4.55
N GLY A 130 6.04 13.10 4.59
CA GLY A 130 7.14 12.22 4.21
C GLY A 130 8.20 12.05 5.30
N LYS A 131 7.98 12.53 6.53
CA LYS A 131 8.94 12.37 7.62
C LYS A 131 8.74 11.02 8.32
N THR A 132 9.81 10.24 8.43
CA THR A 132 9.81 9.02 9.25
C THR A 132 9.70 9.37 10.74
N ILE A 133 8.66 8.88 11.40
CA ILE A 133 8.37 9.08 12.83
C ILE A 133 8.54 7.80 13.66
N VAL A 134 8.60 6.64 13.01
CA VAL A 134 8.92 5.35 13.63
C VAL A 134 9.88 4.60 12.73
N ASN A 135 10.95 4.06 13.32
CA ASN A 135 11.83 3.08 12.70
C ASN A 135 12.26 2.08 13.79
N GLN A 136 11.79 0.84 13.69
CA GLN A 136 12.06 -0.18 14.71
C GLN A 136 12.29 -1.55 14.09
N ASP A 137 13.35 -2.20 14.57
CA ASP A 137 13.61 -3.61 14.33
C ASP A 137 12.47 -4.50 14.86
N GLY A 138 12.13 -5.52 14.08
CA GLY A 138 11.07 -6.47 14.36
C GLY A 138 11.56 -7.91 14.25
N TYR A 139 11.28 -8.71 15.28
CA TYR A 139 11.62 -10.13 15.33
C TYR A 139 10.37 -10.98 15.30
N VAL A 140 10.39 -12.07 14.53
CA VAL A 140 9.27 -13.01 14.48
C VAL A 140 9.08 -13.66 15.84
N VAL A 141 7.84 -13.68 16.31
CA VAL A 141 7.47 -14.36 17.56
C VAL A 141 6.33 -15.34 17.31
N LYS A 142 6.28 -16.39 18.12
CA LYS A 142 5.09 -17.23 18.24
C LYS A 142 4.09 -16.53 19.16
N ASN A 143 2.85 -16.95 19.02
CA ASN A 143 1.78 -16.53 19.90
C ASN A 143 1.89 -17.17 21.28
#